data_AF-A0A4U7D4Y2-F1
#
_entry.id   AF-A0A4U7D4Y2-F1
#
_cell.length_a   1.000
_cell.length_b   1.000
_cell.length_c   1.000
_cell.angle_alpha   90.00
_cell.angle_beta   90.00
_cell.angle_gamma   90.00
#
_symmetry.space_group_name_H-M   'P 1'
#
loop_
_entity.id
_entity.type
_entity.pdbx_description
1 polymer ?
#
loop_
_entity_poly.entity_id
_entity_poly.type
_entity_poly.pdbx_seq_one_letter_code
_entity_poly.pdbx_strand_id
1 'polypeptide(L)'
;TETLFEEVVYSLVADVVHGSRYIPEGDGDPESEADSDIGHLLRDESGDGIQGMQPDIFLRDRGTPVWIADAKWKESDSPARNDLYQVTSYQRKVGGDSVIFYPEQGGSLETVYGLSDDEHDTQEDSELRIVEVPLGGETYQEFEREAREKVREALQAQLPEL
;
A
#
# COMPACT_ATOMS: atom_id res chain seq x y z
N THR A 1 -4.61 8.56 15.35
CA THR A 1 -3.14 8.53 15.24
C THR A 1 -2.77 7.55 14.15
N GLU A 2 -1.53 7.55 13.65
CA GLU A 2 -1.06 6.75 12.50
C GLU A 2 -1.68 5.34 12.42
N THR A 3 -1.62 4.56 13.49
CA THR A 3 -2.25 3.22 13.57
C THR A 3 -3.74 3.16 13.21
N LEU A 4 -4.55 4.12 13.66
CA LEU A 4 -5.97 4.15 13.29
C LEU A 4 -6.16 4.39 11.79
N PHE A 5 -5.27 5.16 11.17
CA PHE A 5 -5.34 5.40 9.74
C PHE A 5 -4.91 4.16 8.95
N GLU A 6 -3.86 3.47 9.39
CA GLU A 6 -3.45 2.15 8.86
C GLU A 6 -4.62 1.16 8.90
N GLU A 7 -5.30 1.02 10.05
CA GLU A 7 -6.46 0.14 10.23
C GLU A 7 -7.64 0.51 9.30
N VAL A 8 -7.93 1.80 9.15
CA VAL A 8 -8.99 2.29 8.26
C VAL A 8 -8.66 1.97 6.80
N VAL A 9 -7.44 2.26 6.36
CA VAL A 9 -7.02 1.99 4.97
C VAL A 9 -7.01 0.48 4.71
N TYR A 10 -6.49 -0.33 5.65
CA TYR A 10 -6.53 -1.79 5.55
C TYR A 10 -7.97 -2.29 5.37
N SER A 11 -8.89 -1.83 6.23
CA SER A 11 -10.31 -2.21 6.18
C SER A 11 -10.95 -1.83 4.85
N LEU A 12 -10.67 -0.63 4.33
CA LEU A 12 -11.19 -0.18 3.03
C LEU A 12 -10.66 -1.05 1.88
N VAL A 13 -9.37 -1.40 1.88
CA VAL A 13 -8.78 -2.31 0.88
C VAL A 13 -9.43 -3.68 0.98
N ALA A 14 -9.53 -4.24 2.19
CA ALA A 14 -10.14 -5.54 2.43
C ALA A 14 -11.60 -5.61 1.93
N ASP A 15 -12.38 -4.55 2.19
CA ASP A 15 -13.76 -4.42 1.73
C ASP A 15 -13.91 -4.24 0.21
N VAL A 16 -12.91 -3.63 -0.44
CA VAL A 16 -12.89 -3.49 -1.90
C VAL A 16 -12.57 -4.81 -2.57
N VAL A 17 -11.62 -5.57 -2.03
CA VAL A 17 -11.19 -6.86 -2.60
C VAL A 17 -12.03 -8.04 -2.13
N HIS A 18 -12.98 -7.83 -1.22
CA HIS A 18 -13.84 -8.88 -0.69
C HIS A 18 -14.58 -9.63 -1.81
N GLY A 19 -14.45 -10.97 -1.81
CA GLY A 19 -15.06 -11.84 -2.82
C GLY A 19 -14.30 -11.90 -4.15
N SER A 20 -13.18 -11.19 -4.28
CA SER A 20 -12.23 -11.36 -5.39
C SER A 20 -11.28 -12.54 -5.14
N ARG A 21 -10.30 -12.74 -6.03
CA ARG A 21 -9.22 -13.73 -5.83
C ARG A 21 -8.13 -13.26 -4.86
N TYR A 22 -8.09 -11.96 -4.57
CA TYR A 22 -7.03 -11.35 -3.78
C TYR A 22 -7.32 -11.49 -2.29
N ILE A 23 -6.29 -11.84 -1.52
CA ILE A 23 -6.37 -11.96 -0.07
C ILE A 23 -5.56 -10.80 0.54
N PRO A 24 -6.19 -9.89 1.29
CA PRO A 24 -5.47 -8.84 2.01
C PRO A 24 -4.78 -9.41 3.25
N GLU A 25 -3.56 -8.94 3.49
CA GLU A 25 -2.73 -9.21 4.67
C GLU A 25 -1.89 -7.95 4.94
N GLY A 26 -1.27 -7.82 6.12
CA GLY A 26 -0.39 -6.70 6.43
C GLY A 26 -0.45 -6.30 7.90
N ASP A 27 0.42 -5.37 8.29
CA ASP A 27 0.54 -4.89 9.67
C ASP A 27 -0.63 -3.99 10.09
N GLY A 28 -1.35 -3.41 9.11
CA GLY A 28 -2.54 -2.61 9.34
C GLY A 28 -3.80 -3.42 9.66
N ASP A 29 -3.74 -4.76 9.67
CA ASP A 29 -4.87 -5.61 10.06
C ASP A 29 -5.05 -5.61 11.59
N PRO A 30 -6.12 -5.02 12.14
CA PRO A 30 -6.33 -4.98 13.58
C PRO A 30 -6.60 -6.36 14.21
N GLU A 31 -6.93 -7.37 13.40
CA GLU A 31 -7.30 -8.72 13.87
C GLU A 31 -6.24 -9.78 13.57
N SER A 32 -5.15 -9.45 12.87
CA SER A 32 -4.17 -10.45 12.43
C SER A 32 -3.21 -10.89 13.54
N GLU A 33 -3.08 -12.21 13.70
CA GLU A 33 -1.97 -12.85 14.40
C GLU A 33 -0.96 -13.51 13.43
N ALA A 34 -1.15 -13.33 12.12
CA ALA A 34 -0.34 -13.94 11.08
C ALA A 34 0.95 -13.15 10.81
N ASP A 35 1.92 -13.80 10.18
CA ASP A 35 3.18 -13.17 9.77
C ASP A 35 2.91 -12.05 8.75
N SER A 36 3.01 -10.79 9.18
CA SER A 36 2.84 -9.59 8.36
C SER A 36 4.06 -9.29 7.47
N ASP A 37 5.07 -10.16 7.47
CA ASP A 37 6.30 -10.00 6.68
C ASP A 37 6.14 -10.50 5.23
N ILE A 38 6.56 -9.67 4.27
CA ILE A 38 6.77 -10.08 2.86
C ILE A 38 8.19 -10.67 2.63
N GLY A 39 8.85 -11.03 3.73
CA GLY A 39 10.20 -11.55 3.79
C GLY A 39 11.22 -10.44 4.03
N HIS A 40 12.48 -10.83 4.23
CA HIS A 40 13.49 -9.89 4.70
C HIS A 40 14.25 -9.19 3.55
N LEU A 41 14.66 -7.94 3.78
CA LEU A 41 15.51 -7.15 2.90
C LEU A 41 16.97 -7.60 2.99
N LEU A 42 17.43 -7.90 4.20
CA LEU A 42 18.79 -8.32 4.49
C LEU A 42 18.79 -9.66 5.22
N ARG A 43 19.79 -10.48 4.89
CA ARG A 43 20.15 -11.70 5.61
C ARG A 43 21.62 -11.63 6.02
N ASP A 44 21.94 -12.23 7.15
CA ASP A 44 23.33 -12.39 7.58
C ASP A 44 24.02 -13.58 6.87
N GLU A 45 25.28 -13.84 7.20
CA GLU A 45 26.05 -14.95 6.63
C GLU A 45 25.48 -16.34 6.96
N SER A 46 24.72 -16.45 8.04
CA SER A 46 24.03 -17.68 8.45
C SER A 46 22.72 -17.89 7.67
N GLY A 47 22.27 -16.86 6.95
CA GLY A 47 21.00 -16.84 6.23
C GLY A 47 19.84 -16.32 7.08
N ASP A 48 20.08 -15.86 8.31
CA ASP A 48 19.06 -15.32 9.19
C ASP A 48 18.63 -13.95 8.71
N GLY A 49 17.32 -13.74 8.62
CA GLY A 49 16.75 -12.47 8.21
C GLY A 49 16.91 -11.43 9.33
N ILE A 50 17.51 -10.29 9.02
CA ILE A 50 17.80 -9.23 10.02
C ILE A 50 16.96 -7.97 9.83
N GLN A 51 16.35 -7.82 8.65
CA GLN A 51 15.51 -6.68 8.33
C GLN A 51 14.23 -7.17 7.66
N GLY A 52 13.23 -7.50 8.48
CA GLY A 52 11.88 -7.83 8.00
C GLY A 52 11.24 -6.64 7.28
N MET A 53 10.30 -6.93 6.40
CA MET A 53 9.55 -5.95 5.64
C MET A 53 8.07 -6.16 5.89
N GLN A 54 7.46 -5.25 6.63
CA GLN A 54 6.07 -5.34 7.07
C GLN A 54 5.31 -4.14 6.50
N PRO A 55 4.79 -4.23 5.26
CA PRO A 55 3.85 -3.25 4.75
C PRO A 55 2.58 -3.27 5.59
N ASP A 56 1.91 -2.13 5.71
CA ASP A 56 0.60 -2.08 6.36
C ASP A 56 -0.42 -2.93 5.61
N ILE A 57 -0.27 -3.03 4.28
CA ILE A 57 -1.17 -3.77 3.41
C ILE A 57 -0.39 -4.42 2.28
N PHE A 58 -0.70 -5.67 1.98
CA PHE A 58 -0.34 -6.30 0.72
C PHE A 58 -1.42 -7.28 0.30
N LEU A 59 -1.54 -7.50 -1.01
CA LEU A 59 -2.49 -8.44 -1.57
C LEU A 59 -1.75 -9.67 -2.08
N ARG A 60 -2.25 -10.86 -1.72
CA ARG A 60 -1.80 -12.12 -2.31
C ARG A 60 -2.75 -12.60 -3.39
N ASP A 61 -2.19 -13.09 -4.49
CA ASP A 61 -2.87 -13.98 -5.42
C ASP A 61 -2.19 -15.36 -5.38
N ARG A 62 -2.97 -16.42 -5.13
CA ARG A 62 -2.46 -17.80 -5.02
C ARG A 62 -1.26 -17.97 -4.08
N GLY A 63 -1.20 -17.17 -3.01
CA GLY A 63 -0.14 -17.21 -1.99
C GLY A 63 1.08 -16.33 -2.29
N THR A 64 1.14 -15.70 -3.46
CA THR A 64 2.23 -14.78 -3.83
C THR A 64 1.77 -13.34 -3.64
N PRO A 65 2.52 -12.48 -2.92
CA PRO A 65 2.24 -11.05 -2.89
C PRO A 65 2.37 -10.48 -4.31
N VAL A 66 1.43 -9.64 -4.71
CA VAL A 66 1.39 -9.04 -6.07
C VAL A 66 1.22 -7.53 -6.06
N TRP A 67 0.84 -6.98 -4.91
CA TRP A 67 0.59 -5.56 -4.71
C TRP A 67 0.84 -5.21 -3.25
N ILE A 68 1.38 -4.02 -2.99
CA ILE A 68 1.69 -3.55 -1.64
C ILE A 68 1.22 -2.12 -1.44
N ALA A 69 0.92 -1.76 -0.20
CA ALA A 69 0.68 -0.39 0.19
C ALA A 69 1.07 -0.11 1.63
N ASP A 70 1.17 1.17 1.91
CA ASP A 70 1.52 1.72 3.21
C ASP A 70 0.69 3.00 3.43
N ALA A 71 0.25 3.24 4.66
CA ALA A 71 -0.62 4.34 5.05
C ALA A 71 0.15 5.29 5.99
N LYS A 72 0.30 6.55 5.57
CA LYS A 72 1.10 7.55 6.29
C LYS A 72 0.23 8.68 6.81
N TRP A 73 0.21 8.88 8.13
CA TRP A 73 -0.46 10.03 8.75
C TRP A 73 0.45 11.26 8.78
N LYS A 74 0.46 12.06 7.70
CA LYS A 74 1.26 13.29 7.59
C LYS A 74 0.54 14.34 6.75
N GLU A 75 0.71 15.61 7.11
CA GLU A 75 0.34 16.77 6.29
C GLU A 75 1.59 17.33 5.61
N SER A 76 1.69 17.26 4.28
CA SER A 76 2.79 17.80 3.50
C SER A 76 2.42 18.03 2.04
N ASP A 77 3.09 18.98 1.37
CA ASP A 77 2.88 19.24 -0.07
C ASP A 77 3.66 18.27 -0.99
N SER A 78 4.39 17.31 -0.42
CA SER A 78 5.11 16.27 -1.17
C SER A 78 5.30 14.99 -0.33
N PRO A 79 5.40 13.80 -0.96
CA PRO A 79 5.70 12.56 -0.24
C PRO A 79 7.06 12.63 0.45
N ALA A 80 7.14 12.16 1.69
CA ALA A 80 8.40 12.18 2.41
C ALA A 80 9.37 11.15 1.83
N ARG A 81 10.64 11.53 1.67
CA ARG A 81 11.66 10.66 1.05
C ARG A 81 11.82 9.31 1.75
N ASN A 82 11.68 9.27 3.08
CA ASN A 82 11.76 8.04 3.85
C ASN A 82 10.61 7.08 3.50
N ASP A 83 9.40 7.61 3.27
CA ASP A 83 8.23 6.82 2.89
C ASP A 83 8.42 6.25 1.48
N LEU A 84 8.94 7.07 0.57
CA LEU A 84 9.32 6.62 -0.77
C LEU A 84 10.36 5.49 -0.71
N TYR A 85 11.42 5.61 0.10
CA TYR A 85 12.43 4.55 0.24
C TYR A 85 11.86 3.26 0.85
N GLN A 86 10.96 3.37 1.83
CA GLN A 86 10.32 2.23 2.46
C GLN A 86 9.45 1.46 1.46
N VAL A 87 8.50 2.15 0.83
CA VAL A 87 7.55 1.51 -0.09
C VAL A 87 8.22 1.01 -1.35
N THR A 88 9.18 1.73 -1.91
CA THR A 88 9.94 1.22 -3.07
C THR A 88 10.76 -0.02 -2.72
N SER A 89 11.23 -0.17 -1.47
CA SER A 89 11.88 -1.40 -1.03
C SER A 89 10.91 -2.59 -1.01
N TYR A 90 9.68 -2.39 -0.52
CA TYR A 90 8.61 -3.39 -0.57
C TYR A 90 8.22 -3.72 -2.01
N GLN A 91 8.06 -2.69 -2.83
CA GLN A 91 7.73 -2.81 -4.25
C GLN A 91 8.76 -3.66 -4.99
N ARG A 92 10.06 -3.42 -4.76
CA ARG A 92 11.14 -4.22 -5.37
C ARG A 92 11.16 -5.66 -4.86
N LYS A 93 10.80 -5.90 -3.61
CA LYS A 93 10.68 -7.25 -3.05
C LYS A 93 9.57 -8.06 -3.72
N VAL A 94 8.41 -7.43 -3.87
CA VAL A 94 7.20 -8.07 -4.41
C VAL A 94 7.25 -8.14 -5.95
N GLY A 95 7.85 -7.13 -6.57
CA GLY A 95 7.90 -6.98 -8.02
C GLY A 95 6.56 -6.67 -8.67
N GLY A 96 5.77 -5.82 -8.01
CA GLY A 96 4.46 -5.37 -8.50
C GLY A 96 4.23 -3.89 -8.21
N ASP A 97 3.00 -3.43 -8.45
CA ASP A 97 2.60 -2.06 -8.17
C ASP A 97 2.53 -1.74 -6.67
N SER A 98 2.59 -0.45 -6.36
CA SER A 98 2.53 0.04 -4.99
C SER A 98 1.69 1.30 -4.82
N VAL A 99 1.17 1.48 -3.61
CA VAL A 99 0.45 2.69 -3.20
C VAL A 99 0.98 3.24 -1.88
N ILE A 100 1.06 4.56 -1.75
CA ILE A 100 1.10 5.23 -0.44
C ILE A 100 -0.21 5.97 -0.25
N PHE A 101 -0.92 5.66 0.83
CA PHE A 101 -2.12 6.37 1.23
C PHE A 101 -1.76 7.48 2.21
N TYR A 102 -2.25 8.68 1.96
CA TYR A 102 -2.18 9.83 2.87
C TYR A 102 -3.59 10.30 3.25
N PRO A 103 -3.76 10.94 4.41
CA PRO A 103 -4.99 11.67 4.70
C PRO A 103 -5.22 12.78 3.67
N GLU A 104 -6.47 13.01 3.29
CA GLU A 104 -6.84 14.04 2.32
C GLU A 104 -6.40 15.45 2.73
N GLN A 105 -5.79 16.14 1.77
CA GLN A 105 -5.16 17.46 1.86
C GLN A 105 -5.53 18.35 0.67
N GLY A 106 -6.67 18.07 0.03
CA GLY A 106 -7.17 18.84 -1.11
C GLY A 106 -6.56 18.42 -2.45
N GLY A 107 -6.03 17.21 -2.55
CA GLY A 107 -5.49 16.61 -3.77
C GLY A 107 -4.09 17.12 -4.15
N SER A 108 -3.36 17.73 -3.23
CA SER A 108 -2.03 18.31 -3.50
C SER A 108 -0.95 17.24 -3.66
N LEU A 109 -1.13 16.06 -3.06
CA LEU A 109 -0.20 14.95 -3.10
C LEU A 109 -0.53 13.91 -4.18
N GLU A 110 -1.78 13.85 -4.65
CA GLU A 110 -2.22 12.82 -5.60
C GLU A 110 -1.36 12.82 -6.86
N THR A 111 -0.65 11.71 -7.10
CA THR A 111 0.28 11.60 -8.22
C THR A 111 0.64 10.14 -8.51
N VAL A 112 1.30 9.92 -9.65
CA VAL A 112 1.79 8.61 -10.08
C VAL A 112 3.26 8.75 -10.47
N TYR A 113 4.10 7.90 -9.89
CA TYR A 113 5.52 7.80 -10.21
C TYR A 113 5.78 6.49 -10.95
N GLY A 114 6.49 6.57 -12.08
CA GLY A 114 7.15 5.41 -12.65
C GLY A 114 8.47 5.14 -11.91
N LEU A 115 8.84 3.87 -11.80
CA LEU A 115 10.21 3.52 -11.45
C LEU A 115 11.16 3.96 -12.57
N SER A 116 12.35 4.45 -12.21
CA SER A 116 13.37 4.82 -13.19
C SER A 116 13.75 3.61 -14.04
N ASP A 117 13.94 3.79 -15.34
CA ASP A 117 14.42 2.76 -16.26
C ASP A 117 15.94 2.93 -16.47
N ASP A 118 16.68 2.98 -15.36
CA ASP A 118 18.14 3.09 -15.40
C ASP A 118 18.75 1.74 -15.83
N GLU A 119 19.98 1.73 -16.37
CA GLU A 119 20.64 0.56 -17.01
C GLU A 119 20.70 -0.75 -16.18
N HIS A 120 20.30 -0.71 -14.90
CA HIS A 120 20.26 -1.83 -13.97
C HIS A 120 18.86 -2.30 -13.59
N ASP A 121 17.80 -1.67 -14.09
CA ASP A 121 16.42 -2.04 -13.81
C ASP A 121 15.90 -3.04 -14.83
N THR A 122 15.53 -4.23 -14.33
CA THR A 122 15.03 -5.36 -15.14
C THR A 122 13.52 -5.57 -14.99
N GLN A 123 12.84 -4.65 -14.31
CA GLN A 123 11.43 -4.75 -13.97
C GLN A 123 10.66 -3.74 -14.83
N GLU A 124 9.92 -4.24 -15.82
CA GLU A 124 9.06 -3.43 -16.68
C GLU A 124 7.73 -3.10 -15.95
N ASP A 125 7.29 -1.86 -16.12
CA ASP A 125 5.92 -1.35 -15.93
C ASP A 125 5.26 -1.50 -14.54
N SER A 126 6.00 -1.25 -13.44
CA SER A 126 5.39 -1.04 -12.11
C SER A 126 5.36 0.44 -11.73
N GLU A 127 4.24 0.90 -11.18
CA GLU A 127 4.05 2.27 -10.70
C GLU A 127 3.95 2.34 -9.17
N LEU A 128 4.35 3.49 -8.63
CA LEU A 128 4.02 3.93 -7.28
C LEU A 128 2.97 5.04 -7.37
N ARG A 129 1.81 4.80 -6.79
CA ARG A 129 0.72 5.78 -6.75
C ARG A 129 0.61 6.41 -5.36
N ILE A 130 0.38 7.71 -5.31
CA ILE A 130 0.07 8.44 -4.07
C ILE A 130 -1.41 8.76 -4.08
N VAL A 131 -2.14 8.32 -3.07
CA VAL A 131 -3.60 8.46 -2.98
C VAL A 131 -3.95 9.19 -1.70
N GLU A 132 -4.80 10.20 -1.82
CA GLU A 132 -5.38 10.88 -0.68
C GLU A 132 -6.73 10.23 -0.31
N VAL A 133 -6.87 9.82 0.94
CA VAL A 133 -8.09 9.19 1.48
C VAL A 133 -8.84 10.22 2.32
N PRO A 134 -10.12 10.51 2.01
CA PRO A 134 -10.97 11.39 2.81
C PRO A 134 -10.93 11.02 4.28
N LEU A 135 -10.88 12.01 5.17
CA LEU A 135 -10.87 11.81 6.63
C LEU A 135 -12.25 11.99 7.29
N GLY A 136 -13.25 12.36 6.51
CA GLY A 136 -14.61 12.60 6.97
C GLY A 136 -15.54 13.05 5.86
N GLY A 137 -16.81 13.22 6.19
CA GLY A 137 -17.87 13.71 5.31
C GLY A 137 -18.98 14.34 6.15
N GLU A 138 -20.05 14.84 5.53
CA GLU A 138 -21.21 15.34 6.27
C GLU A 138 -21.88 14.20 7.06
N THR A 139 -21.77 12.97 6.55
CA THR A 139 -22.23 11.74 7.20
C THR A 139 -21.18 10.65 7.15
N TYR A 140 -21.30 9.66 8.05
CA TYR A 140 -20.45 8.46 8.01
C TYR A 140 -20.61 7.68 6.70
N GLN A 141 -21.84 7.56 6.17
CA GLN A 141 -22.08 6.86 4.89
C GLN A 141 -21.43 7.57 3.71
N GLU A 142 -21.37 8.90 3.74
CA GLU A 142 -20.68 9.68 2.72
C GLU A 142 -19.18 9.46 2.78
N PHE A 143 -18.58 9.60 3.97
CA PHE A 143 -17.16 9.28 4.19
C PHE A 143 -16.82 7.86 3.71
N GLU A 144 -17.59 6.86 4.14
CA GLU A 144 -17.35 5.46 3.79
C GLU A 144 -17.43 5.26 2.27
N ARG A 145 -18.43 5.85 1.62
CA ARG A 145 -18.59 5.76 0.16
C ARG A 145 -17.40 6.38 -0.57
N GLU A 146 -17.00 7.58 -0.20
CA GLU A 146 -15.95 8.33 -0.90
C GLU A 146 -14.57 7.73 -0.67
N ALA A 147 -14.25 7.37 0.57
CA ALA A 147 -13.00 6.69 0.89
C ALA A 147 -12.89 5.34 0.17
N ARG A 148 -13.98 4.56 0.11
CA ARG A 148 -14.02 3.30 -0.62
C ARG A 148 -13.88 3.49 -2.12
N GLU A 149 -14.48 4.52 -2.69
CA GLU A 149 -14.38 4.85 -4.12
C GLU A 149 -12.93 5.19 -4.48
N LYS A 150 -12.25 6.04 -3.68
CA LYS A 150 -10.83 6.36 -3.85
C LYS A 150 -9.92 5.13 -3.83
N VAL A 151 -10.10 4.26 -2.84
CA VAL A 151 -9.32 3.01 -2.72
C VAL A 151 -9.62 2.07 -3.90
N ARG A 152 -10.87 1.97 -4.34
CA ARG A 152 -11.27 1.16 -5.49
C ARG A 152 -10.63 1.66 -6.79
N GLU A 153 -10.66 2.96 -7.05
CA GLU A 153 -10.06 3.54 -8.25
C GLU A 153 -8.55 3.25 -8.30
N ALA A 154 -7.86 3.39 -7.17
CA ALA A 154 -6.43 3.08 -7.07
C ALA A 154 -6.15 1.60 -7.34
N LEU A 155 -6.92 0.69 -6.73
CA LEU A 155 -6.78 -0.74 -6.95
C LEU A 155 -7.10 -1.14 -8.40
N GLN A 156 -8.16 -0.61 -9.01
CA GLN A 156 -8.53 -0.95 -10.39
C GLN A 156 -7.54 -0.42 -11.43
N ALA A 157 -6.82 0.66 -11.12
CA ALA A 157 -5.75 1.18 -11.98
C ALA A 157 -4.56 0.21 -12.08
N GLN A 158 -4.26 -0.52 -10.99
CA GLN A 158 -3.09 -1.39 -10.86
C GLN A 158 -3.44 -2.89 -10.95
N LEU A 159 -4.69 -3.25 -10.66
CA LEU A 159 -5.24 -4.61 -10.70
C LEU A 159 -6.53 -4.60 -11.53
N PRO A 160 -6.44 -4.58 -12.89
CA PRO A 160 -7.59 -4.38 -13.77
C PRO A 160 -8.67 -5.48 -13.71
N GLU A 161 -8.36 -6.61 -13.07
CA GLU A 161 -9.26 -7.75 -12.92
C GLU A 161 -10.11 -7.70 -11.64
N LEU A 162 -10.16 -6.52 -10.98
CA LEU A 162 -10.84 -6.27 -9.69
C LEU A 162 -12.22 -5.61 -9.81
#